data_AF-A0A529NBR6-F1
#
_entry.id   AF-A0A529NBR6-F1
#
_cell.length_a   1.000
_cell.length_b   1.000
_cell.length_c   1.000
_cell.angle_alpha   90.00
_cell.angle_beta   90.00
_cell.angle_gamma   90.00
#
_symmetry.space_group_name_H-M   'P 1'
#
loop_
_entity.id
_entity.type
_entity.pdbx_description
1 polymer ?
#
loop_
_entity_poly.entity_id
_entity_poly.type
_entity_poly.pdbx_seq_one_letter_code
_entity_poly.pdbx_strand_id
1 'polypeptide(L)'
;LNSVAAQLTMEVGPDAVVEAAHRMGIQSDLQSNTSIALGTSEVTPLELTSAYVPFANGGYKPDIHFIRRVTTAGGKVLYDNNGGNAPRVVKQEIVGMMNSMMTGTVEI
;
A
#
# COMPACT_ATOMS: atom_id res chain seq x y z
N LEU A 1 17.85 2.58 -11.15
CA LEU A 1 19.16 2.22 -10.54
C LEU A 1 18.91 1.17 -9.45
N ASN A 2 19.25 -0.09 -9.71
CA ASN A 2 18.96 -1.20 -8.79
C ASN A 2 19.94 -1.27 -7.60
N SER A 3 21.19 -0.90 -7.82
CA SER A 3 22.24 -0.88 -6.79
C SER A 3 21.92 0.06 -5.64
N VAL A 4 21.36 1.25 -5.94
CA VAL A 4 20.97 2.24 -4.92
C VAL A 4 19.85 1.71 -4.03
N ALA A 5 18.84 1.06 -4.62
CA ALA A 5 17.75 0.45 -3.85
C ALA A 5 18.24 -0.69 -2.94
N ALA A 6 19.15 -1.52 -3.44
CA ALA A 6 19.77 -2.59 -2.65
C ALA A 6 20.62 -2.02 -1.50
N GLN A 7 21.39 -0.95 -1.75
CA GLN A 7 22.20 -0.30 -0.73
C GLN A 7 21.35 0.31 0.38
N LEU A 8 20.28 1.01 0.01
CA LEU A 8 19.34 1.57 0.98
C LEU A 8 18.69 0.45 1.81
N THR A 9 18.31 -0.66 1.19
CA THR A 9 17.73 -1.82 1.89
C THR A 9 18.73 -2.45 2.87
N MET A 10 20.01 -2.50 2.54
CA MET A 10 21.05 -2.95 3.47
C MET A 10 21.24 -1.97 4.64
N GLU A 11 21.06 -0.68 4.41
CA GLU A 11 21.19 0.37 5.42
C GLU A 11 20.01 0.40 6.40
N VAL A 12 18.77 0.30 5.89
CA VAL A 12 17.55 0.31 6.72
C VAL A 12 17.18 -1.06 7.29
N GLY A 13 17.70 -2.13 6.68
CA GLY A 13 17.35 -3.51 6.97
C GLY A 13 16.15 -4.02 6.17
N PRO A 14 16.19 -5.27 5.66
CA PRO A 14 15.11 -5.85 4.86
C PRO A 14 13.80 -6.01 5.65
N ASP A 15 13.86 -6.27 6.97
CA ASP A 15 12.67 -6.37 7.83
C ASP A 15 11.86 -5.07 7.87
N ALA A 16 12.54 -3.91 7.88
CA ALA A 16 11.90 -2.61 7.85
C ALA A 16 11.16 -2.36 6.53
N VAL A 17 11.69 -2.88 5.41
CA VAL A 17 11.05 -2.82 4.09
C VAL A 17 9.80 -3.70 4.06
N VAL A 18 9.89 -4.92 4.60
CA VAL A 18 8.75 -5.83 4.76
C VAL A 18 7.65 -5.19 5.61
N GLU A 19 8.00 -4.62 6.77
CA GLU A 19 7.06 -3.93 7.65
C GLU A 19 6.38 -2.76 6.94
N ALA A 20 7.14 -1.96 6.19
CA ALA A 20 6.59 -0.87 5.40
C ALA A 20 5.59 -1.37 4.34
N ALA A 21 5.93 -2.43 3.60
CA ALA A 21 5.04 -3.01 2.59
C ALA A 21 3.73 -3.54 3.21
N HIS A 22 3.80 -4.23 4.35
CA HIS A 22 2.60 -4.68 5.07
C HIS A 22 1.74 -3.53 5.60
N ARG A 23 2.39 -2.48 6.10
CA ARG A 23 1.72 -1.27 6.56
C ARG A 23 0.98 -0.59 5.40
N MET A 24 1.55 -0.60 4.20
CA MET A 24 0.93 -0.04 2.99
C MET A 24 -0.26 -0.87 2.46
N GLY A 25 -0.34 -2.16 2.77
CA GLY A 25 -1.51 -2.98 2.41
C GLY A 25 -1.18 -4.34 1.78
N ILE A 26 0.09 -4.68 1.60
CA ILE A 26 0.51 -6.01 1.13
C ILE A 26 0.28 -7.04 2.26
N GLN A 27 -0.33 -8.18 1.95
CA GLN A 27 -0.56 -9.28 2.89
C GLN A 27 0.18 -10.57 2.50
N SER A 28 0.56 -10.68 1.23
CA SER A 28 1.43 -11.74 0.70
C SER A 28 2.70 -11.91 1.53
N ASP A 29 3.21 -13.14 1.58
CA ASP A 29 4.44 -13.46 2.30
C ASP A 29 5.66 -12.83 1.59
N LEU A 30 6.35 -11.93 2.30
CA LEU A 30 7.49 -11.20 1.77
C LEU A 30 8.78 -11.73 2.37
N GLN A 31 9.71 -12.13 1.51
CA GLN A 31 11.00 -12.63 1.97
C GLN A 31 11.90 -11.50 2.43
N SER A 32 12.27 -11.50 3.72
CA SER A 32 13.18 -10.52 4.31
C SER A 32 14.63 -10.80 3.92
N ASN A 33 15.00 -10.41 2.70
CA ASN A 33 16.35 -10.44 2.18
C ASN A 33 16.61 -9.20 1.32
N THR A 34 17.86 -8.93 0.94
CA THR A 34 18.21 -7.72 0.17
C THR A 34 17.58 -7.65 -1.21
N SER A 35 17.15 -8.80 -1.77
CA SER A 35 16.50 -8.84 -3.08
C SER A 35 15.09 -8.26 -3.07
N ILE A 36 14.47 -8.09 -1.89
CA ILE A 36 13.17 -7.41 -1.76
C ILE A 36 13.19 -5.99 -2.35
N ALA A 37 14.36 -5.34 -2.36
CA ALA A 37 14.59 -4.04 -3.00
C ALA A 37 14.26 -4.03 -4.50
N LEU A 38 14.22 -5.20 -5.13
CA LEU A 38 14.03 -5.41 -6.56
C LEU A 38 12.67 -6.05 -6.90
N GLY A 39 11.79 -6.24 -5.92
CA GLY A 39 10.45 -6.81 -6.14
C GLY A 39 10.44 -8.32 -6.42
N THR A 40 11.30 -9.09 -5.74
CA THR A 40 11.40 -10.55 -5.92
C THR A 40 10.29 -11.37 -5.27
N SER A 41 9.48 -10.76 -4.40
CA SER A 41 8.32 -11.41 -3.78
C SER A 41 7.06 -11.15 -4.61
N GLU A 42 6.27 -12.20 -4.83
CA GLU A 42 5.02 -12.11 -5.57
C GLU A 42 3.92 -11.46 -4.72
N VAL A 43 3.10 -10.63 -5.37
CA VAL A 43 1.92 -9.99 -4.76
C VAL A 43 0.76 -9.99 -5.75
N THR A 44 -0.46 -9.98 -5.26
CA THR A 44 -1.63 -9.89 -6.14
C THR A 44 -1.82 -8.46 -6.68
N PRO A 45 -2.45 -8.29 -7.86
CA PRO A 45 -2.79 -6.96 -8.37
C PRO A 45 -3.68 -6.15 -7.43
N LEU A 46 -4.55 -6.83 -6.67
CA LEU A 46 -5.40 -6.18 -5.68
C LEU A 46 -4.57 -5.58 -4.54
N GLU A 47 -3.58 -6.32 -4.04
CA GLU A 47 -2.67 -5.82 -3.01
C GLU A 47 -1.77 -4.72 -3.54
N LEU A 48 -1.24 -4.88 -4.75
CA LEU A 48 -0.40 -3.86 -5.38
C LEU A 48 -1.17 -2.55 -5.55
N THR A 49 -2.37 -2.58 -6.13
CA THR A 49 -3.18 -1.37 -6.31
C THR A 49 -3.61 -0.76 -4.99
N SER A 50 -3.96 -1.59 -3.99
CA SER A 50 -4.23 -1.16 -2.62
C SER A 50 -3.02 -0.45 -1.99
N ALA A 51 -1.81 -0.99 -2.13
CA ALA A 51 -0.59 -0.41 -1.58
C ALA A 51 -0.24 0.95 -2.20
N TYR A 52 -0.78 1.30 -3.36
CA TYR A 52 -0.63 2.62 -3.97
C TYR A 52 -1.65 3.65 -3.47
N VAL A 53 -2.78 3.24 -2.88
CA VAL A 53 -3.83 4.15 -2.40
C VAL A 53 -3.35 5.19 -1.39
N PRO A 54 -2.46 4.87 -0.41
CA PRO A 54 -1.95 5.87 0.53
C PRO A 54 -1.29 7.07 -0.15
N PHE A 55 -0.70 6.90 -1.35
CA PHE A 55 -0.14 8.02 -2.10
C PHE A 55 -1.21 8.96 -2.66
N ALA A 56 -2.36 8.43 -3.04
CA ALA A 56 -3.47 9.19 -3.62
C ALA A 56 -4.35 9.88 -2.57
N ASN A 57 -4.51 9.29 -1.38
CA ASN A 57 -5.43 9.77 -0.35
C ASN A 57 -4.74 10.51 0.82
N GLY A 58 -3.45 10.85 0.67
CA GLY A 58 -2.70 11.60 1.68
C GLY A 58 -2.17 10.77 2.84
N GLY A 59 -2.07 9.45 2.70
CA GLY A 59 -1.32 8.56 3.60
C GLY A 59 -2.18 7.59 4.41
N TYR A 60 -3.44 7.37 4.02
CA TYR A 60 -4.39 6.50 4.72
C TYR A 60 -4.46 5.11 4.07
N LYS A 61 -4.45 4.06 4.89
CA LYS A 61 -4.54 2.67 4.40
C LYS A 61 -5.94 2.42 3.83
N PRO A 62 -6.08 1.84 2.62
CA PRO A 62 -7.40 1.50 2.11
C PRO A 62 -8.07 0.39 2.93
N ASP A 63 -9.39 0.51 3.10
CA ASP A 63 -10.25 -0.58 3.54
C ASP A 63 -10.87 -1.25 2.30
N ILE A 64 -10.27 -2.36 1.87
CA ILE A 64 -10.68 -3.07 0.66
C ILE A 64 -12.00 -3.80 0.93
N HIS A 65 -13.06 -3.43 0.21
CA HIS A 65 -14.36 -4.09 0.30
C HIS A 65 -15.02 -4.16 -1.07
N PHE A 66 -15.72 -5.27 -1.33
CA PHE A 66 -16.46 -5.50 -2.58
C PHE A 66 -17.95 -5.24 -2.43
N ILE A 67 -18.48 -5.42 -1.21
CA ILE A 67 -19.89 -5.30 -0.92
C ILE A 67 -20.11 -4.00 -0.16
N ARG A 68 -20.87 -3.07 -0.73
CA ARG A 68 -21.28 -1.85 -0.02
C ARG A 68 -22.46 -2.11 0.91
N ARG A 69 -23.50 -2.78 0.42
CA ARG A 69 -24.74 -2.98 1.16
C ARG A 69 -25.42 -4.28 0.74
N VAL A 70 -25.99 -5.00 1.70
CA VAL A 70 -26.83 -6.17 1.46
C VAL A 70 -28.23 -5.86 1.98
N THR A 71 -29.25 -6.11 1.15
CA THR A 71 -30.65 -5.90 1.52
C THR A 71 -31.49 -7.13 1.19
N THR A 72 -32.56 -7.35 1.95
CA THR A 72 -33.59 -8.34 1.61
C THR A 72 -34.49 -7.81 0.49
N ALA A 73 -35.24 -8.70 -0.18
CA ALA A 73 -36.24 -8.29 -1.18
C ALA A 73 -37.31 -7.34 -0.61
N GLY A 74 -37.59 -7.41 0.70
CA GLY A 74 -38.48 -6.50 1.41
C GLY A 74 -37.84 -5.17 1.83
N GLY A 75 -36.62 -4.87 1.39
CA GLY A 75 -35.92 -3.60 1.66
C GLY A 75 -35.21 -3.51 3.02
N LYS A 76 -35.17 -4.59 3.82
CA LYS A 76 -34.45 -4.60 5.09
C LYS A 76 -32.94 -4.66 4.84
N VAL A 77 -32.19 -3.71 5.38
CA VAL A 77 -30.72 -3.71 5.32
C VAL A 77 -30.16 -4.77 6.28
N LEU A 78 -29.34 -5.68 5.74
CA LEU A 78 -28.65 -6.73 6.50
C LEU A 78 -27.18 -6.37 6.77
N TYR A 79 -26.58 -5.60 5.88
CA TYR A 79 -25.19 -5.15 5.98
C TYR A 79 -25.05 -3.82 5.26
N ASP A 80 -24.25 -2.91 5.81
CA ASP A 80 -23.93 -1.62 5.22
C ASP A 80 -22.53 -1.19 5.64
N ASN A 81 -21.57 -1.25 4.71
CA ASN A 81 -20.22 -0.76 4.96
C ASN A 81 -20.19 0.72 4.60
N ASN A 82 -20.42 1.62 5.56
CA ASN A 82 -20.42 3.05 5.28
C ASN A 82 -19.04 3.70 5.05
N GLY A 83 -17.97 2.89 5.00
CA GLY A 83 -16.58 3.37 5.00
C GLY A 83 -16.15 3.70 6.42
N GLY A 84 -15.11 3.01 6.90
CA GLY A 84 -14.54 3.25 8.23
C GLY A 84 -13.46 4.32 8.24
N ASN A 85 -13.05 4.72 9.44
CA ASN A 85 -11.83 5.51 9.62
C ASN A 85 -10.61 4.65 9.30
N ALA A 86 -10.03 4.87 8.12
CA ALA A 86 -8.75 4.28 7.76
C ALA A 86 -7.63 4.81 8.67
N PRO A 87 -6.72 3.96 9.17
CA PRO A 87 -5.54 4.45 9.87
C PRO A 87 -4.59 5.15 8.90
N ARG A 88 -3.95 6.21 9.38
CA ARG A 88 -2.84 6.85 8.66
C ARG A 88 -1.59 5.99 8.79
N VAL A 89 -1.07 5.54 7.65
CA VAL A 89 0.10 4.63 7.55
C VAL A 89 1.37 5.32 7.06
N VAL A 90 1.21 6.49 6.43
CA VAL A 90 2.32 7.35 5.99
C VAL A 90 2.01 8.80 6.37
N LYS A 91 3.02 9.54 6.82
CA LYS A 91 2.89 10.98 7.06
C LYS A 91 2.64 11.71 5.74
N GLN A 92 1.76 12.71 5.75
CA GLN A 92 1.40 13.46 4.55
C GLN A 92 2.60 14.11 3.86
N GLU A 93 3.58 14.58 4.64
CA GLU A 93 4.84 15.13 4.12
C GLU A 93 5.62 14.11 3.29
N ILE A 94 5.75 12.88 3.78
CA ILE A 94 6.43 11.78 3.08
C ILE A 94 5.67 11.41 1.80
N VAL A 95 4.32 11.40 1.85
CA VAL A 95 3.49 11.21 0.65
C VAL A 95 3.76 12.30 -0.38
N GLY A 96 3.86 13.56 0.05
CA GLY A 96 4.19 14.68 -0.83
C GLY A 96 5.52 14.49 -1.55
N MET A 97 6.59 14.15 -0.81
CA MET A 97 7.91 13.87 -1.37
C MET A 97 7.89 12.70 -2.37
N MET A 98 7.22 11.61 -2.03
CA MET A 98 7.09 10.43 -2.90
C MET A 98 6.30 10.76 -4.18
N ASN A 99 5.19 11.50 -4.06
CA ASN A 99 4.40 11.91 -5.21
C ASN A 99 5.20 12.82 -6.15
N SER A 100 5.96 13.79 -5.61
CA SER A 100 6.85 14.62 -6.42
C SER A 100 7.91 13.79 -7.18
N MET A 101 8.53 12.82 -6.51
CA MET A 101 9.47 11.88 -7.15
C MET A 101 8.81 11.05 -8.26
N MET A 102 7.60 10.53 -8.03
CA MET A 102 6.87 9.71 -9.00
C MET A 102 6.37 10.53 -10.19
N THR A 103 5.80 11.73 -9.96
CA THR A 103 5.43 12.67 -11.02
C THR A 103 6.64 13.00 -11.89
N GLY A 104 7.78 13.25 -11.25
CA GLY A 104 9.05 13.46 -11.92
C GLY A 104 9.48 12.31 -12.81
N THR A 105 8.95 11.09 -12.69
CA THR A 105 9.25 9.94 -13.58
C THR A 105 8.35 9.90 -14.82
N VAL A 106 7.12 10.44 -14.71
CA VAL A 106 6.10 10.37 -15.77
C VAL A 106 6.21 11.56 -16.73
N GLU A 107 6.71 12.70 -16.24
CA GLU A 107 6.78 13.94 -17.02
C GLU A 107 8.08 14.11 -17.83
N ILE A 108 9.05 13.19 -17.70
CA ILE A 108 10.27 13.14 -18.52
C ILE A 108 10.06 12.26 -19.75
#